data_AF-K2GNW3-F1
#
_entry.id   AF-K2GNW3-F1
#
_cell.length_a   1.000
_cell.length_b   1.000
_cell.length_c   1.000
_cell.angle_alpha   90.00
_cell.angle_beta   90.00
_cell.angle_gamma   90.00
#
_symmetry.space_group_name_H-M   'P 1'
#
loop_
_entity.id
_entity.type
_entity.pdbx_description
1 polymer ?
#
loop_
_entity_poly.entity_id
_entity_poly.type
_entity_poly.pdbx_seq_one_letter_code
_entity_poly.pdbx_strand_id
1 'polypeptide(L)' 'MEKELSRKAYINKLYRLIESLKDGKAYTIQIKGKRIRVPASAEISIEYEKDGENELEFQVKW' A
#
# COMPACT_ATOMS: atom_id res chain seq x y z
N MET A 1 -19.21 10.75 5.33
CA MET A 1 -17.75 10.84 5.56
C MET A 1 -17.17 9.46 5.37
N GLU A 2 -16.23 9.31 4.43
CA GLU A 2 -15.39 8.13 4.34
C GLU A 2 -14.83 7.84 5.73
N LYS A 3 -14.98 6.59 6.20
CA LYS A 3 -14.28 6.16 7.40
C LYS A 3 -12.80 6.20 7.05
N GLU A 4 -12.10 7.26 7.44
CA GLU A 4 -10.65 7.22 7.57
C GLU A 4 -10.34 5.90 8.29
N LEU A 5 -9.60 5.03 7.61
CA LEU A 5 -9.10 3.81 8.25
C LEU A 5 -8.41 4.27 9.54
N SER A 6 -8.78 3.69 10.68
CA SER A 6 -8.11 4.07 11.92
C SER A 6 -6.60 3.88 11.74
N ARG A 7 -5.78 4.73 12.41
CA ARG A 7 -4.31 4.65 12.32
C ARG A 7 -3.79 3.20 12.46
N LYS A 8 -4.42 2.41 13.34
CA LYS A 8 -4.14 0.98 13.54
C LYS A 8 -4.42 0.13 12.29
N ALA A 9 -5.54 0.36 11.60
CA ALA A 9 -5.88 -0.35 10.38
C ALA A 9 -4.92 -0.02 9.22
N TYR A 10 -4.47 1.24 9.12
CA TYR A 10 -3.41 1.64 8.19
C TYR A 10 -2.09 0.91 8.48
N ILE A 11 -1.62 0.99 9.73
CA ILE A 11 -0.38 0.33 10.17
C ILE A 11 -0.42 -1.17 9.84
N ASN A 12 -1.53 -1.85 10.15
CA ASN A 12 -1.68 -3.28 9.87
C ASN A 12 -1.60 -3.62 8.38
N LYS A 13 -2.12 -2.75 7.49
CA LYS A 13 -2.00 -2.94 6.03
C LYS A 13 -0.56 -2.81 5.57
N LEU A 14 0.16 -1.80 6.08
CA LEU A 14 1.58 -1.60 5.75
C LEU A 14 2.46 -2.74 6.25
N TYR A 15 2.26 -3.23 7.49
CA TYR A 15 2.99 -4.38 8.01
C TYR A 15 2.80 -5.63 7.14
N ARG A 16 1.57 -5.92 6.70
CA ARG A 16 1.31 -7.07 5.84
C ARG A 16 1.94 -6.94 4.46
N LEU A 17 2.01 -5.72 3.92
CA LEU A 17 2.75 -5.45 2.69
C LEU A 17 4.25 -5.72 2.91
N ILE A 18 4.84 -5.18 3.97
CA ILE A 18 6.26 -5.38 4.32
C ILE A 18 6.61 -6.87 4.44
N GLU A 19 5.81 -7.65 5.18
CA GLU A 19 6.05 -9.09 5.33
C GLU A 19 5.93 -9.83 3.99
N SER A 20 4.98 -9.44 3.14
CA SER A 20 4.84 -10.03 1.80
C SER A 20 6.06 -9.75 0.92
N LEU A 21 6.60 -8.53 1.00
CA LEU A 21 7.80 -8.14 0.25
C LEU A 21 9.04 -8.88 0.75
N LYS A 22 9.23 -8.97 2.08
CA LYS A 22 10.35 -9.71 2.68
C LYS A 22 10.36 -11.19 2.27
N ASP A 23 9.18 -11.80 2.23
CA ASP A 23 9.03 -13.22 1.90
C ASP A 23 8.95 -13.51 0.39
N GLY A 24 8.95 -12.49 -0.48
CA GLY A 24 8.73 -12.67 -1.91
C GLY A 24 7.36 -13.26 -2.24
N LYS A 25 6.33 -12.92 -1.45
CA LYS A 25 4.97 -13.44 -1.58
C LYS A 25 4.00 -12.39 -2.10
N ALA A 26 2.95 -12.86 -2.74
CA ALA A 26 1.85 -12.00 -3.16
C ALA A 26 1.08 -11.42 -1.97
N TYR A 27 0.85 -10.12 -1.97
CA TYR A 27 0.09 -9.40 -0.95
C TYR A 27 -1.40 -9.36 -1.32
N THR A 28 -2.30 -9.50 -0.33
CA THR A 28 -3.75 -9.39 -0.56
C THR A 28 -4.38 -8.37 0.38
N ILE A 29 -5.02 -7.37 -0.20
CA ILE A 29 -5.62 -6.24 0.53
C ILE A 29 -7.11 -6.11 0.20
N GLN A 30 -7.89 -5.65 1.18
CA GLN A 30 -9.28 -5.26 0.96
C GLN A 30 -9.42 -3.74 1.03
N ILE A 31 -9.96 -3.15 -0.02
CA ILE A 31 -10.18 -1.69 -0.16
C ILE A 31 -11.61 -1.48 -0.66
N LYS A 32 -12.40 -0.67 0.05
CA LYS A 32 -13.79 -0.33 -0.31
C LYS A 32 -14.62 -1.58 -0.73
N GLY A 33 -14.50 -2.67 0.05
CA GLY A 33 -15.20 -3.93 -0.21
C GLY A 33 -14.58 -4.86 -1.26
N LYS A 34 -13.63 -4.38 -2.08
CA LYS A 34 -12.95 -5.18 -3.10
C LYS A 34 -11.72 -5.87 -2.53
N ARG A 35 -11.53 -7.15 -2.85
CA ARG A 35 -10.30 -7.91 -2.56
C ARG A 35 -9.37 -7.81 -3.76
N ILE A 36 -8.18 -7.27 -3.53
CA ILE A 36 -7.14 -7.06 -4.55
C ILE A 36 -5.96 -7.96 -4.19
N ARG A 37 -5.46 -8.72 -5.17
CA ARG A 37 -4.27 -9.56 -5.04
C ARG A 37 -3.14 -8.93 -5.85
N VAL A 38 -2.14 -8.42 -5.13
CA VAL A 38 -0.89 -7.89 -5.68
C VAL A 38 0.06 -9.08 -5.87
N PRO A 39 0.60 -9.34 -7.07
CA PRO A 39 1.54 -10.44 -7.30
C PRO A 39 2.89 -10.17 -6.60
N ALA A 40 3.68 -11.23 -6.38
CA ALA A 40 5.02 -11.11 -5.82
C ALA A 40 5.99 -10.35 -6.73
N SER A 41 5.71 -10.31 -8.03
CA SER A 41 6.47 -9.58 -9.05
C SER A 41 6.08 -8.11 -9.17
N ALA A 42 5.19 -7.59 -8.31
CA ALA A 42 4.81 -6.20 -8.35
C ALA A 42 6.02 -5.29 -8.05
N GLU A 43 6.13 -4.21 -8.81
CA GLU A 43 7.16 -3.20 -8.62
C GLU A 43 6.69 -2.19 -7.57
N ILE A 44 7.61 -1.78 -6.69
CA ILE A 44 7.36 -0.74 -5.70
C ILE A 44 8.28 0.44 -5.97
N SER A 45 7.69 1.62 -6.10
CA SER A 45 8.39 2.89 -6.21
C SER A 45 7.98 3.83 -5.09
N ILE A 46 8.88 4.76 -4.77
CA ILE A 46 8.63 5.88 -3.87
C ILE A 46 8.83 7.14 -4.70
N GLU A 47 7.80 7.98 -4.75
CA GLU A 47 7.81 9.23 -5.49
C GLU A 47 7.65 10.38 -4.50
N TYR A 48 8.44 11.44 -4.69
CA TYR A 48 8.35 12.67 -3.92
C TYR A 48 8.14 13.81 -4.89
N GLU A 49 7.07 14.58 -4.66
CA GLU A 49 6.73 15.75 -5.46
C GLU A 49 6.66 16.99 -4.56
N LYS A 50 7.13 18.10 -5.12
CA LYS A 50 7.10 19.40 -4.48
C LYS A 50 6.59 20.45 -5.46
N ASP A 51 5.29 20.43 -5.69
CA ASP A 51 4.57 21.47 -6.41
C ASP A 51 3.44 22.02 -5.52
N GLY A 52 3.68 23.20 -4.93
CA GLY A 52 2.79 23.82 -3.93
C GLY A 52 2.80 23.17 -2.55
N GLU A 53 2.81 21.83 -2.47
CA GLU A 53 2.80 21.04 -1.23
C GLU A 53 3.88 19.95 -1.25
N ASN A 54 4.16 19.32 -0.09
CA ASN A 54 5.08 18.18 -0.01
C ASN A 54 4.26 16.89 -0.10
N GLU A 55 4.43 16.14 -1.17
CA GLU A 55 3.75 14.86 -1.34
C GLU A 55 4.77 13.72 -1.41
N LEU A 56 4.49 12.65 -0.65
CA LEU A 56 5.29 11.42 -0.65
C LEU A 56 4.35 10.24 -0.89
N GLU A 57 4.55 9.56 -2.02
CA GLU A 57 3.74 8.43 -2.42
C GLU A 57 4.54 7.12 -2.42
N PHE A 58 3.90 6.06 -1.94
CA PHE A 58 4.35 4.69 -2.13
C PHE A 58 3.44 4.06 -3.18
N GLN A 59 4.00 3.72 -4.33
CA GLN A 59 3.25 3.13 -5.43
C GLN A 59 3.58 1.65 -5.57
N VAL A 60 2.58 0.88 -5.98
CA VAL A 60 2.70 -0.55 -6.28
C VAL A 60 2.08 -0.78 -7.66
N LYS A 61 2.88 -1.23 -8.62
CA LYS A 61 2.46 -1.43 -10.02
C LYS A 61 2.68 -2.89 -10.44
N TRP A 62 1.70 -3.47 -11.14
CA TRP A 62 1.75 -4.83 -11.68
C TRP A 62 0.75 -5.02 -12.83
#